data_AF-A0AB34QDL6-F1
#
_entry.id   AF-A0AB34QDL6-F1
#
_cell.length_a   1.000
_cell.length_b   1.000
_cell.length_c   1.000
_cell.angle_alpha   90.00
_cell.angle_beta   90.00
_cell.angle_gamma   90.00
#
_symmetry.space_group_name_H-M   'P 1'
#
loop_
_entity.id
_entity.type
_entity.pdbx_description
1 polymer ?
#
loop_
_entity_poly.entity_id
_entity_poly.type
_entity_poly.pdbx_seq_one_letter_code
_entity_poly.pdbx_strand_id
1 'polypeptide(L)'
;MKQLQGQLAQLDAVGRDGKPLHADGDFGANTKYAVEQFQHAHGLHVDGVVGQKTRAALGQALSQYSNKHMEQTASPSSQALSSSGPLLSDPRHPDNGMFVGTVGKLEALGERGGFANRKELEQAAGQIVFESKVSGLQRIDHVVPNKSGDGFFAVQGEMTDPAMRRVFVDRDQAQGHSLEQSSRQVAEENQRQTAQMQSQVQTQQAASPAMSM
;
A
#
# COMPACT_ATOMS: atom_id res chain seq x y z
N MET A 1 24.83 -17.54 19.67
CA MET A 1 25.35 -16.20 19.99
C MET A 1 25.39 -15.26 18.78
N LYS A 2 25.78 -15.72 17.58
CA LYS A 2 25.76 -14.90 16.34
C LYS A 2 24.42 -14.22 16.03
N GLN A 3 23.30 -14.94 16.18
CA GLN A 3 21.96 -14.39 15.94
C GLN A 3 21.63 -13.18 16.84
N LEU A 4 22.04 -13.23 18.11
CA LEU A 4 21.79 -12.14 19.07
C LEU A 4 22.55 -10.87 18.66
N GLN A 5 23.81 -11.01 18.29
CA GLN A 5 24.64 -9.89 17.85
C GLN A 5 24.12 -9.30 16.53
N GLY A 6 23.67 -10.15 15.60
CA GLY A 6 23.01 -9.69 14.37
C GLY A 6 21.75 -8.89 14.66
N GLN A 7 20.93 -9.31 15.63
CA GLN A 7 19.73 -8.57 16.04
C GLN A 7 20.07 -7.22 16.67
N LEU A 8 21.08 -7.17 17.56
CA LEU A 8 21.55 -5.92 18.17
C LEU A 8 22.14 -4.97 17.11
N ALA A 9 22.93 -5.50 16.17
CA ALA A 9 23.47 -4.73 15.06
C ALA A 9 22.38 -4.14 14.16
N GLN A 10 21.32 -4.91 13.89
CA GLN A 10 20.17 -4.44 13.11
C GLN A 10 19.35 -3.37 13.83
N LEU A 11 19.42 -3.32 15.17
CA LEU A 11 18.81 -2.29 16.00
C LEU A 11 19.71 -1.07 16.19
N ASP A 12 20.76 -0.93 15.38
CA ASP A 12 21.80 0.11 15.46
C ASP A 12 22.50 0.17 16.84
N ALA A 13 22.50 -0.94 17.57
CA ALA A 13 23.19 -0.98 18.86
C ALA A 13 24.71 -0.90 18.64
N VAL A 14 25.32 0.07 19.31
CA VAL A 14 26.77 0.28 19.27
C VAL A 14 27.45 -0.38 20.47
N GLY A 15 28.65 -0.91 20.23
CA GLY A 15 29.53 -1.41 21.28
C GLY A 15 30.08 -0.26 22.13
N ARG A 16 30.81 -0.62 23.19
CA ARG A 16 31.49 0.36 24.07
C ARG A 16 32.49 1.23 23.31
N ASP A 17 33.01 0.72 22.19
CA ASP A 17 33.92 1.42 21.28
C ASP A 17 33.21 2.39 20.30
N GLY A 18 31.88 2.54 20.39
CA GLY A 18 31.09 3.39 19.49
C GLY A 18 30.93 2.84 18.07
N LYS A 19 31.34 1.59 17.85
CA LYS A 19 31.24 0.89 16.56
C LYS A 19 30.03 -0.04 16.52
N PRO A 20 29.39 -0.22 15.35
CA PRO A 20 28.30 -1.18 15.20
C PRO A 20 28.80 -2.60 15.51
N LEU A 21 27.97 -3.38 16.21
CA LEU A 21 28.37 -4.74 16.56
C LEU A 21 28.42 -5.64 15.33
N HIS A 22 29.45 -6.48 15.27
CA HIS A 22 29.52 -7.58 14.32
C HIS A 22 29.10 -8.90 14.98
N ALA A 23 28.46 -9.77 14.19
CA ALA A 23 27.95 -11.05 14.61
C ALA A 23 29.04 -12.15 14.59
N ASP A 24 30.13 -11.93 15.32
CA ASP A 24 31.27 -12.85 15.38
C ASP A 24 30.97 -14.14 16.19
N GLY A 25 29.99 -14.07 17.09
CA GLY A 25 29.54 -15.18 17.93
C GLY A 25 30.12 -15.17 19.34
N ASP A 26 31.03 -14.25 19.64
CA ASP A 26 31.70 -14.11 20.95
C ASP A 26 31.02 -13.06 21.83
N PHE A 27 30.55 -13.46 23.01
CA PHE A 27 29.91 -12.54 23.96
C PHE A 27 30.96 -11.72 24.71
N GLY A 28 31.56 -10.75 24.02
CA GLY A 28 32.56 -9.84 24.58
C GLY A 28 31.96 -8.63 25.30
N ALA A 29 32.83 -7.77 25.83
CA ALA A 29 32.45 -6.54 26.53
C ALA A 29 31.55 -5.61 25.67
N ASN A 30 31.76 -5.60 24.35
CA ASN A 30 30.94 -4.82 23.41
C ASN A 30 29.51 -5.36 23.29
N THR A 31 29.33 -6.69 23.22
CA THR A 31 27.99 -7.30 23.18
C THR A 31 27.27 -7.14 24.50
N LYS A 32 27.99 -7.29 25.62
CA LYS A 32 27.42 -7.04 26.94
C LYS A 32 26.91 -5.59 27.06
N TYR A 33 27.72 -4.62 26.68
CA TYR A 33 27.35 -3.20 26.73
C TYR A 33 26.11 -2.90 25.88
N ALA A 34 26.04 -3.44 24.66
CA ALA A 34 24.86 -3.27 23.80
C ALA A 34 23.61 -3.93 24.39
N VAL A 35 23.74 -5.09 25.05
CA VAL A 35 22.63 -5.73 25.76
C VAL A 35 22.18 -4.89 26.95
N GLU A 36 23.11 -4.33 27.72
CA GLU A 36 22.79 -3.46 28.86
C GLU A 36 22.05 -2.20 28.40
N GLN A 37 22.52 -1.56 27.33
CA GLN A 37 21.85 -0.40 26.73
C GLN A 37 20.45 -0.76 26.20
N PHE A 38 20.32 -1.90 25.53
CA PHE A 38 19.03 -2.38 25.06
C PHE A 38 18.06 -2.67 26.22
N GLN A 39 18.54 -3.33 27.27
CA GLN A 39 17.74 -3.60 28.46
C GLN A 39 17.30 -2.30 29.13
N HIS A 40 18.20 -1.32 29.26
CA HIS A 40 17.88 -0.02 29.82
C HIS A 40 16.84 0.73 28.99
N ALA A 41 17.01 0.78 27.65
CA ALA A 41 16.09 1.43 26.73
C ALA A 41 14.68 0.80 26.73
N HIS A 42 14.59 -0.51 26.96
CA HIS A 42 13.33 -1.26 26.98
C HIS A 42 12.77 -1.50 28.39
N GLY A 43 13.31 -0.84 29.43
CA GLY A 43 12.82 -0.95 30.81
C GLY A 43 12.95 -2.36 31.41
N LEU A 44 13.93 -3.14 30.95
CA LEU A 44 14.25 -4.47 31.46
C LEU A 44 15.31 -4.37 32.57
N HIS A 45 15.45 -5.45 33.34
CA HIS A 45 16.56 -5.57 34.29
C HIS A 45 17.90 -5.57 33.52
N VAL A 46 18.79 -4.63 33.89
CA VAL A 46 20.06 -4.37 33.19
C VAL A 46 21.16 -5.24 33.78
N ASP A 47 21.05 -6.55 33.62
CA ASP A 47 22.08 -7.50 34.08
C ASP A 47 23.17 -7.75 33.02
N GLY A 48 22.97 -7.27 31.79
CA GLY A 48 23.80 -7.59 30.64
C GLY A 48 23.73 -9.06 30.22
N VAL A 49 22.76 -9.81 30.74
CA VAL A 49 22.51 -11.23 30.43
C VAL A 49 21.26 -11.36 29.59
N VAL A 50 21.36 -12.08 28.47
CA VAL A 50 20.24 -12.28 27.55
C VAL A 50 19.38 -13.48 27.97
N GLY A 51 18.45 -13.21 28.88
CA GLY A 51 17.42 -14.18 29.29
C GLY A 51 16.22 -14.23 28.35
N GLN A 52 15.24 -15.10 28.65
CA GLN A 52 14.01 -15.25 27.84
C GLN A 52 13.26 -13.92 27.63
N LYS A 53 13.18 -13.08 28.68
CA LYS A 53 12.55 -11.75 28.61
C LYS A 53 13.28 -10.82 27.65
N THR A 54 14.61 -10.78 27.70
CA THR A 54 15.44 -9.98 26.79
C THR A 54 15.36 -10.48 25.35
N ARG A 55 15.31 -11.79 25.12
CA ARG A 55 15.11 -12.37 23.78
C ARG A 55 13.74 -12.04 23.21
N ALA A 56 12.69 -12.11 24.04
CA ALA A 56 11.34 -11.72 23.63
C ALA A 56 11.30 -10.23 23.27
N ALA A 57 11.89 -9.37 24.10
CA ALA A 57 11.99 -7.94 23.84
C ALA A 57 12.82 -7.62 22.58
N LEU A 58 13.93 -8.33 22.32
CA LEU A 58 14.70 -8.20 21.09
C LEU A 58 13.90 -8.61 19.86
N GLY A 59 13.13 -9.70 19.95
CA GLY A 59 12.21 -10.10 18.87
C GLY A 59 11.13 -9.05 18.62
N GLN A 60 10.54 -8.51 19.67
CA GLN A 60 9.57 -7.41 19.57
C GLN A 60 10.22 -6.13 19.01
N ALA A 61 11.42 -5.78 19.45
CA ALA A 61 12.17 -4.63 18.96
C ALA A 61 12.55 -4.79 17.49
N LEU A 62 12.93 -5.99 17.03
CA LEU A 62 13.24 -6.28 15.63
C LEU A 62 11.99 -6.20 14.73
N SER A 63 10.86 -6.74 15.21
CA SER A 63 9.56 -6.57 14.54
C SER A 63 9.15 -5.11 14.53
N GLN A 64 9.36 -4.38 15.63
CA GLN A 64 9.11 -2.95 15.70
C GLN A 64 10.05 -2.15 14.83
N TYR A 65 11.33 -2.51 14.67
CA TYR A 65 12.30 -1.84 13.81
C TYR A 65 12.02 -2.11 12.33
N SER A 66 11.56 -3.32 11.99
CA SER A 66 11.05 -3.64 10.65
C SER A 66 9.75 -2.89 10.36
N ASN A 67 8.86 -2.80 11.36
CA ASN A 67 7.69 -1.94 11.26
C ASN A 67 8.11 -0.47 11.18
N LYS A 68 9.05 0.06 11.97
CA LYS A 68 9.53 1.46 12.00
C LYS A 68 10.27 1.87 10.74
N HIS A 69 10.99 0.96 10.10
CA HIS A 69 11.51 1.16 8.74
C HIS A 69 10.42 1.07 7.66
N MET A 70 9.24 0.53 7.96
CA MET A 70 8.00 0.72 7.19
C MET A 70 7.11 1.85 7.75
N GLU A 71 7.40 2.38 8.94
CA GLU A 71 6.53 3.24 9.76
C GLU A 71 7.12 4.64 10.00
N GLN A 72 8.24 4.95 9.32
CA GLN A 72 8.36 6.29 8.73
C GLN A 72 7.34 6.54 7.60
N THR A 73 6.41 5.62 7.37
CA THR A 73 4.97 5.95 7.20
C THR A 73 4.04 4.90 7.85
N ALA A 74 3.68 5.02 9.14
CA ALA A 74 2.35 4.70 9.73
C ALA A 74 2.38 4.05 11.13
N SER A 75 2.04 4.82 12.17
CA SER A 75 1.81 4.34 13.54
C SER A 75 0.49 3.63 13.79
N PRO A 76 0.44 2.75 14.82
CA PRO A 76 -0.49 1.65 14.92
C PRO A 76 -1.69 2.00 15.79
N SER A 77 -2.85 1.41 15.46
CA SER A 77 -3.90 1.12 16.44
C SER A 77 -4.71 -0.09 15.96
N SER A 78 -4.89 -0.99 16.90
CA SER A 78 -5.32 -2.37 16.73
C SER A 78 -6.83 -2.50 16.51
N GLN A 79 -7.17 -3.42 15.60
CA GLN A 79 -8.31 -4.33 15.70
C GLN A 79 -9.72 -3.72 15.66
N ALA A 80 -10.26 -3.63 14.45
CA ALA A 80 -11.64 -4.00 14.18
C ALA A 80 -11.75 -4.69 12.80
N LEU A 81 -11.82 -6.02 12.84
CA LEU A 81 -12.66 -6.86 11.97
C LEU A 81 -12.42 -6.75 10.45
N SER A 82 -11.71 -7.77 9.94
CA SER A 82 -11.78 -8.31 8.58
C SER A 82 -12.91 -7.76 7.69
N SER A 83 -12.55 -6.93 6.70
CA SER A 83 -13.29 -6.74 5.42
C SER A 83 -12.57 -5.69 4.55
N SER A 84 -12.13 -5.90 3.32
CA SER A 84 -12.23 -7.01 2.37
C SER A 84 -11.31 -6.67 1.19
N GLY A 85 -10.22 -7.43 0.96
CA GLY A 85 -9.36 -7.30 -0.23
C GLY A 85 -8.08 -6.45 -0.06
N PRO A 86 -7.08 -6.64 -0.96
CA PRO A 86 -5.92 -5.75 -1.07
C PRO A 86 -6.35 -4.30 -1.33
N LEU A 87 -5.61 -3.31 -0.84
CA LEU A 87 -5.83 -1.91 -1.20
C LEU A 87 -5.44 -1.68 -2.66
N LEU A 88 -5.98 -0.64 -3.26
CA LEU A 88 -5.69 -0.29 -4.64
C LEU A 88 -4.20 0.06 -4.86
N SER A 89 -3.51 0.53 -3.83
CA SER A 89 -2.06 0.77 -3.82
C SER A 89 -1.22 -0.49 -3.56
N ASP A 90 -1.85 -1.61 -3.20
CA ASP A 90 -1.12 -2.86 -3.03
C ASP A 90 -0.75 -3.45 -4.40
N PRO A 91 0.50 -3.89 -4.63
CA PRO A 91 0.90 -4.57 -5.86
C PRO A 91 0.11 -5.84 -6.19
N ARG A 92 -0.57 -6.42 -5.19
CA ARG A 92 -1.41 -7.62 -5.33
C ARG A 92 -2.80 -7.30 -5.87
N HIS A 93 -3.18 -6.02 -5.96
CA HIS A 93 -4.48 -5.59 -6.45
C HIS A 93 -4.53 -5.63 -7.99
N PRO A 94 -5.58 -6.19 -8.61
CA PRO A 94 -5.68 -6.29 -10.07
C PRO A 94 -5.63 -4.91 -10.76
N ASP A 95 -6.19 -3.88 -10.13
CA ASP A 95 -6.20 -2.51 -10.66
C ASP A 95 -5.02 -1.64 -10.16
N ASN A 96 -4.02 -2.21 -9.49
CA ASN A 96 -2.84 -1.46 -9.02
C ASN A 96 -2.10 -0.76 -10.19
N GLY A 97 -2.06 -1.39 -11.36
CA GLY A 97 -1.47 -0.78 -12.55
C GLY A 97 -2.16 0.52 -12.96
N MET A 98 -3.49 0.59 -12.88
CA MET A 98 -4.24 1.82 -13.14
C MET A 98 -3.98 2.86 -12.05
N PHE A 99 -3.90 2.45 -10.80
CA PHE A 99 -3.60 3.35 -9.68
C PHE A 99 -2.24 4.00 -9.78
N VAL A 100 -1.17 3.20 -9.91
CA VAL A 100 0.20 3.71 -10.06
C VAL A 100 0.31 4.61 -11.29
N GLY A 101 -0.32 4.21 -12.40
CA GLY A 101 -0.36 5.01 -13.62
C GLY A 101 -1.15 6.31 -13.47
N THR A 102 -2.15 6.37 -12.59
CA THR A 102 -2.94 7.58 -12.32
C THR A 102 -2.20 8.51 -11.37
N VAL A 103 -1.61 7.95 -10.30
CA VAL A 103 -0.73 8.68 -9.37
C VAL A 103 0.38 9.39 -10.13
N GLY A 104 1.11 8.68 -11.01
CA GLY A 104 2.18 9.30 -11.80
C GLY A 104 1.70 10.42 -12.72
N LYS A 105 0.47 10.35 -13.25
CA LYS A 105 -0.12 11.43 -14.07
C LYS A 105 -0.54 12.62 -13.24
N LEU A 106 -1.16 12.39 -12.08
CA LEU A 106 -1.51 13.45 -11.14
C LEU A 106 -0.26 14.13 -10.58
N GLU A 107 0.81 13.36 -10.33
CA GLU A 107 2.11 13.89 -9.92
C GLU A 107 2.73 14.74 -11.04
N ALA A 108 2.60 14.32 -12.30
CA ALA A 108 3.04 15.10 -13.46
C ALA A 108 2.26 16.41 -13.64
N LEU A 109 1.02 16.51 -13.13
CA LEU A 109 0.29 17.77 -13.07
C LEU A 109 0.88 18.73 -12.01
N GLY A 110 1.54 18.20 -10.97
CA GLY A 110 2.20 18.99 -9.92
C GLY A 110 1.25 20.00 -9.28
N GLU A 111 1.69 21.25 -9.12
CA GLU A 111 0.87 22.33 -8.56
C GLU A 111 -0.39 22.65 -9.39
N ARG A 112 -0.41 22.28 -10.68
CA ARG A 112 -1.62 22.42 -11.53
C ARG A 112 -2.70 21.41 -11.18
N GLY A 113 -2.34 20.32 -10.49
CA GLY A 113 -3.28 19.37 -9.91
C GLY A 113 -3.95 19.89 -8.63
N GLY A 114 -3.33 20.87 -7.97
CA GLY A 114 -3.91 21.52 -6.79
C GLY A 114 -4.04 20.63 -5.55
N PHE A 115 -3.15 19.63 -5.39
CA PHE A 115 -3.10 18.73 -4.24
C PHE A 115 -2.16 19.29 -3.16
N ALA A 116 -2.59 19.29 -1.90
CA ALA A 116 -1.79 19.82 -0.78
C ALA A 116 -0.69 18.85 -0.34
N ASN A 117 -0.88 17.54 -0.54
CA ASN A 117 0.09 16.51 -0.18
C ASN A 117 -0.09 15.23 -1.02
N ARG A 118 0.90 14.34 -0.95
CA ARG A 118 0.86 13.06 -1.68
C ARG A 118 -0.33 12.19 -1.29
N LYS A 119 -0.74 12.19 -0.02
CA LYS A 119 -1.87 11.39 0.47
C LYS A 119 -3.18 11.79 -0.21
N GLU A 120 -3.42 13.09 -0.37
CA GLU A 120 -4.59 13.65 -1.06
C GLU A 120 -4.59 13.31 -2.56
N LEU A 121 -3.40 13.34 -3.18
CA LEU A 121 -3.22 12.90 -4.56
C LEU A 121 -3.53 11.40 -4.71
N GLU A 122 -3.08 10.56 -3.78
CA GLU A 122 -3.36 9.12 -3.78
C GLU A 122 -4.86 8.82 -3.57
N GLN A 123 -5.52 9.56 -2.69
CA GLN A 123 -6.98 9.48 -2.51
C GLN A 123 -7.72 9.83 -3.81
N ALA A 124 -7.33 10.95 -4.43
CA ALA A 124 -7.90 11.36 -5.70
C ALA A 124 -7.62 10.35 -6.83
N ALA A 125 -6.42 9.78 -6.88
CA ALA A 125 -6.08 8.72 -7.83
C ALA A 125 -6.97 7.49 -7.62
N GLY A 126 -7.21 7.11 -6.37
CA GLY A 126 -8.07 5.98 -6.04
C GLY A 126 -9.51 6.19 -6.51
N GLN A 127 -10.05 7.38 -6.29
CA GLN A 127 -11.38 7.73 -6.77
C GLN A 127 -11.46 7.77 -8.29
N ILE A 128 -10.45 8.34 -8.95
CA ILE A 128 -10.38 8.38 -10.42
C ILE A 128 -10.38 6.96 -11.00
N VAL A 129 -9.64 6.02 -10.41
CA VAL A 129 -9.65 4.62 -10.86
C VAL A 129 -11.01 3.98 -10.65
N PHE A 130 -11.66 4.22 -9.52
CA PHE A 130 -13.01 3.73 -9.25
C PHE A 130 -14.02 4.22 -10.29
N GLU A 131 -14.15 5.54 -10.47
CA GLU A 131 -15.11 6.11 -11.42
C GLU A 131 -14.80 5.69 -12.86
N SER A 132 -13.53 5.53 -13.18
CA SER A 132 -13.09 5.00 -14.46
C SER A 132 -13.64 3.59 -14.68
N LYS A 133 -13.52 2.72 -13.68
CA LYS A 133 -13.99 1.34 -13.75
C LYS A 133 -15.52 1.23 -13.83
N VAL A 134 -16.24 2.03 -13.04
CA VAL A 134 -17.72 2.10 -13.08
C VAL A 134 -18.21 2.52 -14.46
N SER A 135 -17.51 3.48 -15.08
CA SER A 135 -17.81 3.94 -16.44
C SER A 135 -17.29 3.00 -17.53
N GLY A 136 -16.63 1.91 -17.13
CA GLY A 136 -16.11 0.84 -17.98
C GLY A 136 -14.78 1.16 -18.68
N LEU A 137 -14.05 2.19 -18.27
CA LEU A 137 -12.66 2.41 -18.70
C LEU A 137 -11.81 1.23 -18.20
N GLN A 138 -10.99 0.67 -19.09
CA GLN A 138 -10.07 -0.44 -18.77
C GLN A 138 -8.66 0.06 -18.45
N ARG A 139 -8.35 1.30 -18.83
CA ARG A 139 -7.10 1.99 -18.51
C ARG A 139 -7.33 3.50 -18.50
N ILE A 140 -6.39 4.23 -17.92
CA ILE A 140 -6.38 5.70 -17.94
C ILE A 140 -5.09 6.12 -18.63
N ASP A 141 -5.20 6.66 -19.84
CA ASP A 141 -4.09 7.13 -20.67
C ASP A 141 -3.76 8.61 -20.37
N HIS A 142 -4.77 9.42 -20.02
CA HIS A 142 -4.59 10.82 -19.62
C HIS A 142 -5.48 11.21 -18.44
N VAL A 143 -4.97 12.08 -17.57
CA VAL A 143 -5.76 12.76 -16.53
C VAL A 143 -5.57 14.26 -16.72
N VAL A 144 -6.67 15.00 -16.89
CA VAL A 144 -6.64 16.42 -17.19
C VAL A 144 -7.53 17.16 -16.20
N PRO A 145 -7.04 18.21 -15.52
CA PRO A 145 -7.89 19.04 -14.69
C PRO A 145 -8.88 19.84 -15.55
N ASN A 146 -10.11 20.02 -15.06
CA ASN A 146 -11.08 20.90 -15.69
C ASN A 146 -10.60 22.36 -15.66
N LYS A 147 -11.04 23.18 -16.62
CA LYS A 147 -10.73 24.63 -16.67
C LYS A 147 -11.10 25.37 -15.39
N SER A 148 -12.15 24.93 -14.72
CA SER A 148 -12.64 25.55 -13.48
C SER A 148 -11.89 25.05 -12.22
N GLY A 149 -11.10 23.97 -12.33
CA GLY A 149 -10.31 23.41 -11.21
C GLY A 149 -11.11 22.58 -10.21
N ASP A 150 -12.39 22.35 -10.48
CA ASP A 150 -13.34 21.62 -9.62
C ASP A 150 -13.37 20.11 -9.89
N GLY A 151 -12.61 19.61 -10.86
CA GLY A 151 -12.58 18.18 -11.16
C GLY A 151 -11.52 17.77 -12.17
N PHE A 152 -11.50 16.48 -12.46
CA PHE A 152 -10.56 15.85 -13.38
C PHE A 152 -11.31 15.05 -14.44
N PHE A 153 -10.73 14.98 -15.63
CA PHE A 153 -11.15 14.08 -16.69
C PHE A 153 -10.14 12.95 -16.82
N ALA A 154 -10.59 11.73 -16.55
CA ALA A 154 -9.86 10.51 -16.86
C ALA A 154 -10.20 10.09 -18.29
N VAL A 155 -9.20 9.90 -19.13
CA VAL A 155 -9.36 9.61 -20.56
C VAL A 155 -8.63 8.32 -20.91
N GLN A 156 -9.30 7.45 -21.67
CA GLN A 156 -8.72 6.29 -22.35
C GLN A 156 -8.69 6.55 -23.86
N GLY A 157 -7.54 6.31 -24.48
CA GLY A 157 -7.26 6.61 -25.88
C GLY A 157 -6.51 7.93 -26.07
N GLU A 158 -6.10 8.20 -27.31
CA GLU A 158 -5.45 9.47 -27.66
C GLU A 158 -6.45 10.62 -27.63
N MET A 159 -6.00 11.82 -27.23
CA MET A 159 -6.86 13.01 -27.14
C MET A 159 -7.45 13.46 -28.50
N THR A 160 -6.88 12.99 -29.60
CA THR A 160 -7.33 13.25 -30.98
C THR A 160 -8.21 12.14 -31.54
N ASP A 161 -8.39 11.04 -30.81
CA ASP A 161 -9.17 9.89 -31.26
C ASP A 161 -10.66 10.12 -30.94
N PRO A 162 -11.57 10.09 -31.94
CA PRO A 162 -13.02 10.25 -31.70
C PRO A 162 -13.65 9.10 -30.91
N ALA A 163 -13.00 7.93 -30.82
CA ALA A 163 -13.40 6.80 -29.99
C ALA A 163 -12.84 6.89 -28.55
N MET A 164 -12.18 8.00 -28.18
CA MET A 164 -11.72 8.22 -26.81
C MET A 164 -12.88 8.14 -25.82
N ARG A 165 -12.63 7.46 -24.69
CA ARG A 165 -13.60 7.38 -23.59
C ARG A 165 -13.13 8.28 -22.48
N ARG A 166 -14.03 9.08 -21.92
CA ARG A 166 -13.72 10.00 -20.84
C ARG A 166 -14.72 9.90 -19.71
N VAL A 167 -14.22 10.13 -18.50
CA VAL A 167 -15.01 10.16 -17.26
C VAL A 167 -14.65 11.43 -16.53
N PHE A 168 -15.68 12.15 -16.08
CA PHE A 168 -15.51 13.30 -15.21
C PHE A 168 -15.57 12.83 -13.76
N VAL A 169 -14.62 13.31 -12.97
CA VAL A 169 -14.48 13.03 -11.54
C VAL A 169 -14.46 14.36 -10.82
N ASP A 170 -15.39 14.55 -9.89
CA ASP A 170 -15.45 15.76 -9.09
C ASP A 170 -14.30 15.76 -8.06
N ARG A 171 -13.67 16.91 -7.85
CA ARG A 171 -12.51 17.04 -6.96
C ARG A 171 -12.90 16.89 -5.49
N ASP A 172 -14.06 17.41 -5.09
CA ASP A 172 -14.57 17.27 -3.73
C ASP A 172 -14.86 15.80 -3.42
N GLN A 173 -15.44 15.08 -4.39
CA GLN A 173 -15.58 13.62 -4.29
C GLN A 173 -14.22 12.92 -4.19
N ALA A 174 -13.27 13.28 -5.05
CA ALA A 174 -11.93 12.69 -5.07
C ALA A 174 -11.15 12.90 -3.76
N GLN A 175 -11.37 14.03 -3.08
CA GLN A 175 -10.74 14.36 -1.80
C GLN A 175 -11.52 13.82 -0.58
N GLY A 176 -12.84 13.69 -0.71
CA GLY A 176 -13.72 13.23 0.37
C GLY A 176 -13.66 11.72 0.64
N HIS A 177 -13.32 10.92 -0.37
CA HIS A 177 -13.21 9.47 -0.22
C HIS A 177 -11.77 9.06 0.15
N SER A 178 -11.65 8.22 1.18
CA SER A 178 -10.37 7.60 1.51
C SER A 178 -10.00 6.54 0.47
N LEU A 179 -8.69 6.35 0.27
CA LEU A 179 -8.16 5.28 -0.60
C LEU A 179 -8.73 3.90 -0.22
N GLU A 180 -8.91 3.62 1.06
CA GLU A 180 -9.56 2.40 1.56
C GLU A 180 -11.00 2.24 1.07
N GLN A 181 -11.79 3.33 1.08
CA GLN A 181 -13.16 3.31 0.54
C GLN A 181 -13.16 3.08 -0.97
N SER A 182 -12.32 3.78 -1.72
CA SER A 182 -12.20 3.56 -3.18
C SER A 182 -11.72 2.13 -3.48
N SER A 183 -10.80 1.58 -2.69
CA SER A 183 -10.31 0.20 -2.86
C SER A 183 -11.42 -0.84 -2.68
N ARG A 184 -12.23 -0.71 -1.62
CA ARG A 184 -13.38 -1.60 -1.39
C ARG A 184 -14.38 -1.51 -2.54
N GLN A 185 -14.72 -0.30 -2.97
CA GLN A 185 -15.65 -0.08 -4.07
C GLN A 185 -15.15 -0.67 -5.41
N VAL A 186 -13.86 -0.53 -5.72
CA VAL A 186 -13.23 -1.15 -6.91
C VAL A 186 -13.27 -2.67 -6.84
N ALA A 187 -13.01 -3.25 -5.66
CA ALA A 187 -13.08 -4.69 -5.45
C ALA A 187 -14.51 -5.23 -5.63
N GLU A 188 -15.50 -4.52 -5.10
CA GLU A 188 -16.93 -4.84 -5.27
C GLU A 188 -17.35 -4.78 -6.74
N GLU A 189 -16.94 -3.75 -7.48
CA GLU A 189 -17.24 -3.66 -8.93
C GLU A 189 -16.61 -4.79 -9.73
N ASN A 190 -15.36 -5.18 -9.40
CA ASN A 190 -14.68 -6.28 -10.07
C ASN A 190 -15.41 -7.63 -9.86
N GLN A 191 -15.90 -7.86 -8.64
CA GLN A 191 -16.71 -9.03 -8.31
C GLN A 191 -18.02 -9.03 -9.11
N ARG A 192 -18.68 -7.87 -9.25
CA ARG A 192 -19.92 -7.71 -10.02
C ARG A 192 -19.70 -7.98 -11.51
N GLN A 193 -18.65 -7.41 -12.11
CA GLN A 193 -18.31 -7.64 -13.52
C GLN A 193 -18.00 -9.12 -13.80
N THR A 194 -17.24 -9.77 -12.91
CA THR A 194 -16.92 -11.20 -13.05
C THR A 194 -18.17 -12.09 -12.95
N ALA A 195 -19.09 -11.80 -12.03
CA ALA A 195 -20.35 -12.53 -11.89
C ALA A 195 -21.27 -12.37 -13.10
N GLN A 196 -21.31 -11.17 -13.70
CA GLN A 196 -22.06 -10.92 -14.94
C GLN A 196 -21.48 -11.65 -16.15
N MET A 197 -20.14 -11.71 -16.27
CA MET A 197 -19.49 -12.46 -17.34
C MET A 197 -19.79 -13.97 -17.25
N GLN A 198 -19.74 -14.57 -16.05
CA GLN A 198 -20.02 -16.01 -15.88
C GLN A 198 -21.46 -16.39 -16.25
N SER A 199 -22.43 -15.53 -15.92
CA SER A 199 -23.84 -15.77 -16.24
C SER A 199 -24.13 -15.66 -17.74
N GLN A 200 -23.39 -14.83 -18.48
CA GLN A 200 -23.51 -14.70 -19.93
C GLN A 200 -22.92 -15.91 -20.70
N VAL A 201 -21.81 -16.49 -20.23
CA VAL A 201 -21.19 -17.67 -20.85
C VAL A 201 -22.07 -18.91 -20.72
N GLN A 202 -22.75 -19.08 -19.57
CA GLN A 202 -23.60 -20.24 -19.33
C GLN A 202 -24.89 -20.22 -20.15
N THR A 203 -25.45 -19.03 -20.44
CA THR A 203 -26.62 -18.90 -21.32
C THR A 203 -26.28 -19.15 -22.79
N GLN A 204 -25.09 -18.77 -23.27
CA GLN A 204 -24.65 -19.06 -24.64
C GLN A 204 -24.37 -20.55 -24.89
N GLN A 205 -23.85 -21.27 -23.89
CA GLN A 205 -23.68 -22.73 -23.98
C GLN A 205 -25.02 -23.48 -23.92
N ALA A 206 -25.99 -22.98 -23.16
CA ALA A 206 -27.33 -23.57 -23.10
C ALA A 206 -28.19 -23.31 -24.34
N ALA A 207 -27.90 -22.25 -25.11
CA ALA A 207 -28.62 -21.93 -26.35
C ALA A 207 -28.06 -22.63 -27.61
N SER A 208 -27.00 -23.42 -27.47
CA SER A 208 -26.40 -24.21 -28.57
C SER A 208 -26.76 -25.71 -28.52
N PRO A 209 -28.05 -26.09 -28.59
CA PRO A 209 -28.40 -27.41 -29.14
C PRO A 209 -29.34 -27.24 -30.34
N ALA A 210 -28.77 -26.96 -31.52
CA ALA A 210 -29.49 -27.12 -32.78
C ALA A 210 -28.79 -28.17 -33.65
N MET A 211 -29.53 -29.24 -33.92
CA MET A 211 -29.42 -30.11 -35.10
C MET A 211 -28.10 -30.84 -35.34
N SER A 212 -28.07 -32.11 -34.98
CA SER A 212 -27.46 -33.14 -35.83
C SER A 212 -28.23 -34.45 -35.71
N MET A 213 -29.00 -34.68 -36.78
CA MET A 213 -29.45 -35.93 -37.41
C MET A 213 -30.19 -37.00 -36.59
#